data_AF-A0A1W6CYQ5-F1
#
_entry.id   AF-A0A1W6CYQ5-F1
#
_cell.length_a   1.000
_cell.length_b   1.000
_cell.length_c   1.000
_cell.angle_alpha   90.00
_cell.angle_beta   90.00
_cell.angle_gamma   90.00
#
_symmetry.space_group_name_H-M   'P 1'
#
loop_
_entity.id
_entity.type
_entity.pdbx_description
1 polymer ?
#
loop_
_entity_poly.entity_id
_entity_poly.type
_entity_poly.pdbx_seq_one_letter_code
_entity_poly.pdbx_strand_id
1 'polypeptide(L)'
;MHAALSPVRRSGGTAPRLARLALGACLAALLAIPAAGGPLGDDAFADGGAVGLIEAPDDAGPARAAASSDEPIPGLGPEDGFGAPLMGAVPEGAFSLAPQWSERAPRPFAGIPVVVELFTAQGCSTCPAADAMIADIADRPDVLALGWHVDYWDYLGSPDGYARPDHTVRQQGYAAAAGERGVYTPQILVDGSDTLIGADRSGLMALIEDHASRPPAIMASATRAEGGYQIDLTPRAAIPGGLQVLLIRYLPSREVDVGAGENRGRRILYRNIVIGMETVSRWPARTPLRLTLRTEGGADAAYPLDTRHALLVQQRIRSDRPGPILAALRLD
;
A
#
# COMPACT_ATOMS: atom_id res chain seq x y z
N MET A 1 -20.50 95.93 -3.32
CA MET A 1 -20.75 96.59 -2.02
C MET A 1 -20.84 95.50 -0.96
N HIS A 2 -20.02 95.63 0.09
CA HIS A 2 -19.97 94.89 1.39
C HIS A 2 -19.78 93.35 1.37
N ALA A 3 -18.62 92.84 1.81
CA ALA A 3 -18.16 92.63 3.21
C ALA A 3 -18.86 91.42 3.86
N ALA A 4 -18.28 90.58 4.71
CA ALA A 4 -16.93 90.25 5.14
C ALA A 4 -17.07 89.04 6.12
N LEU A 5 -15.96 88.33 6.37
CA LEU A 5 -15.62 87.63 7.63
C LEU A 5 -16.33 86.30 8.01
N SER A 6 -15.53 85.23 8.00
CA SER A 6 -15.49 84.13 9.01
C SER A 6 -15.35 84.69 10.45
N PRO A 7 -15.70 84.01 11.58
CA PRO A 7 -14.91 82.85 12.06
C PRO A 7 -15.50 81.89 13.17
N VAL A 8 -14.75 80.80 13.44
CA VAL A 8 -14.31 80.24 14.76
C VAL A 8 -15.28 79.79 15.88
N ARG A 9 -15.25 78.47 16.16
CA ARG A 9 -14.94 77.69 17.41
C ARG A 9 -15.17 78.28 18.84
N ARG A 10 -15.76 77.44 19.72
CA ARG A 10 -15.63 77.22 21.22
C ARG A 10 -17.02 77.09 21.88
N SER A 11 -17.33 76.41 22.99
CA SER A 11 -16.69 75.48 23.95
C SER A 11 -17.74 75.13 25.05
N GLY A 12 -17.71 73.92 25.64
CA GLY A 12 -17.89 73.73 27.10
C GLY A 12 -19.23 73.22 27.70
N GLY A 13 -19.10 72.20 28.59
CA GLY A 13 -20.00 71.80 29.70
C GLY A 13 -21.15 70.84 29.35
N THR A 14 -21.53 69.78 30.09
CA THR A 14 -21.29 69.25 31.45
C THR A 14 -21.81 67.79 31.50
N ALA A 15 -21.26 66.92 32.37
CA ALA A 15 -21.74 65.53 32.66
C ALA A 15 -22.90 65.53 33.71
N PRO A 16 -23.50 64.39 34.18
CA PRO A 16 -23.22 62.95 33.94
C PRO A 16 -24.47 62.02 33.80
N ARG A 17 -24.29 60.72 33.46
CA ARG A 17 -24.89 59.54 34.16
C ARG A 17 -24.49 58.18 33.55
N LEU A 18 -24.02 57.33 34.47
CA LEU A 18 -23.83 55.86 34.53
C LEU A 18 -24.54 54.94 33.51
N ALA A 19 -23.78 53.99 32.95
CA ALA A 19 -24.04 52.54 33.01
C ALA A 19 -22.83 51.74 32.46
N ARG A 20 -22.26 50.85 33.30
CA ARG A 20 -21.24 49.85 32.94
C ARG A 20 -21.91 48.48 32.90
N LEU A 21 -21.54 47.64 31.93
CA LEU A 21 -21.67 46.18 32.02
C LEU A 21 -20.42 45.55 31.41
N ALA A 22 -19.76 44.73 32.22
CA ALA A 22 -18.54 43.99 31.92
C ALA A 22 -18.79 42.48 32.14
N LEU A 23 -17.97 41.70 31.44
CA LEU A 23 -17.75 40.25 31.46
C LEU A 23 -18.02 39.52 32.79
N GLY A 24 -18.52 38.29 32.67
CA GLY A 24 -18.46 37.26 33.72
C GLY A 24 -18.15 35.88 33.14
N ALA A 25 -16.99 35.34 33.52
CA ALA A 25 -16.63 33.92 33.42
C ALA A 25 -17.29 33.15 34.57
N CYS A 26 -17.54 31.84 34.41
CA CYS A 26 -17.88 30.98 35.55
C CYS A 26 -17.26 29.59 35.46
N LEU A 27 -16.83 29.16 36.64
CA LEU A 27 -15.99 28.02 37.01
C LEU A 27 -16.85 26.81 37.41
N ALA A 28 -16.26 25.62 37.39
CA ALA A 28 -16.83 24.33 37.77
C ALA A 28 -17.15 24.19 39.28
N ALA A 29 -18.08 23.28 39.61
CA ALA A 29 -18.15 22.59 40.90
C ALA A 29 -18.85 21.22 40.80
N LEU A 30 -18.24 20.20 41.41
CA LEU A 30 -18.76 18.84 41.67
C LEU A 30 -19.96 18.86 42.64
N LEU A 31 -20.80 17.81 42.61
CA LEU A 31 -21.28 17.06 43.79
C LEU A 31 -22.02 15.76 43.39
N ALA A 32 -22.06 14.82 44.33
CA ALA A 32 -22.28 13.38 44.19
C ALA A 32 -23.73 12.87 44.41
N ILE A 33 -24.01 11.71 43.78
CA ILE A 33 -24.96 10.56 43.97
C ILE A 33 -26.03 10.59 45.11
N PRO A 34 -27.22 9.93 44.94
CA PRO A 34 -27.38 8.53 45.34
C PRO A 34 -28.22 7.63 44.39
N ALA A 35 -28.12 6.32 44.60
CA ALA A 35 -28.73 5.22 43.83
C ALA A 35 -30.05 4.68 44.43
N ALA A 36 -30.93 4.14 43.58
CA ALA A 36 -32.00 3.15 43.85
C ALA A 36 -32.47 2.62 42.47
N GLY A 37 -32.49 1.32 42.13
CA GLY A 37 -33.45 0.29 42.53
C GLY A 37 -34.33 -0.10 41.30
N GLY A 38 -34.24 -1.34 40.79
CA GLY A 38 -34.98 -1.85 39.59
C GLY A 38 -36.47 -2.19 39.86
N PRO A 39 -37.16 -3.12 39.14
CA PRO A 39 -36.90 -3.82 37.86
C PRO A 39 -38.13 -3.83 36.89
N LEU A 40 -38.07 -4.65 35.81
CA LEU A 40 -39.17 -5.21 34.98
C LEU A 40 -39.74 -4.38 33.82
N GLY A 41 -39.92 -5.07 32.67
CA GLY A 41 -40.89 -4.71 31.64
C GLY A 41 -40.46 -5.04 30.22
N ASP A 42 -40.63 -6.30 29.80
CA ASP A 42 -40.76 -6.66 28.38
C ASP A 42 -41.94 -5.91 27.76
N ASP A 43 -41.79 -5.38 26.55
CA ASP A 43 -42.77 -5.51 25.47
C ASP A 43 -42.27 -4.89 24.15
N ALA A 44 -42.11 -5.79 23.17
CA ALA A 44 -42.54 -5.67 21.79
C ALA A 44 -42.31 -4.36 21.02
N PHE A 45 -41.32 -4.36 20.12
CA PHE A 45 -41.53 -3.94 18.75
C PHE A 45 -40.95 -4.98 17.79
N ALA A 46 -41.86 -5.79 17.25
CA ALA A 46 -41.62 -6.56 16.04
C ALA A 46 -41.68 -5.59 14.85
N ASP A 47 -40.64 -5.58 14.03
CA ASP A 47 -40.81 -5.37 12.61
C ASP A 47 -39.92 -6.37 11.86
N GLY A 48 -40.59 -7.22 11.09
CA GLY A 48 -40.01 -8.28 10.30
C GLY A 48 -39.52 -7.72 8.98
N GLY A 49 -38.21 -7.53 8.86
CA GLY A 49 -37.53 -7.37 7.58
C GLY A 49 -36.85 -8.67 7.20
N ALA A 50 -37.57 -9.58 6.52
CA ALA A 50 -36.98 -10.73 5.88
C ALA A 50 -35.95 -10.26 4.84
N VAL A 51 -34.66 -10.53 5.09
CA VAL A 51 -33.61 -10.32 4.08
C VAL A 51 -33.79 -11.43 3.04
N GLY A 52 -34.31 -11.05 1.88
CA GLY A 52 -34.44 -11.93 0.73
C GLY A 52 -33.08 -12.51 0.34
N LEU A 53 -33.00 -13.83 0.35
CA LEU A 53 -31.95 -14.63 -0.27
C LEU A 53 -31.94 -14.29 -1.77
N ILE A 54 -30.84 -13.71 -2.27
CA ILE A 54 -30.65 -13.54 -3.72
C ILE A 54 -30.26 -14.92 -4.26
N GLU A 55 -31.25 -15.63 -4.80
CA GLU A 55 -31.02 -16.83 -5.61
C GLU A 55 -30.37 -16.42 -6.94
N ALA A 56 -29.27 -17.09 -7.27
CA ALA A 56 -28.60 -16.95 -8.56
C ALA A 56 -29.51 -17.52 -9.67
N PRO A 57 -29.57 -16.90 -10.86
CA PRO A 57 -30.37 -17.43 -11.96
C PRO A 57 -29.83 -18.78 -12.45
N ASP A 58 -30.66 -19.81 -12.32
CA ASP A 58 -30.50 -21.14 -12.91
C ASP A 58 -30.78 -21.07 -14.42
N ASP A 59 -29.80 -20.65 -15.22
CA ASP A 59 -29.84 -20.77 -16.69
C ASP A 59 -28.42 -20.93 -17.28
N ALA A 60 -27.71 -21.99 -16.87
CA ALA A 60 -26.52 -22.45 -17.57
C ALA A 60 -26.94 -23.33 -18.77
N GLY A 61 -27.20 -22.70 -19.92
CA GLY A 61 -27.26 -23.40 -21.20
C GLY A 61 -25.93 -24.10 -21.53
N PRO A 62 -25.93 -25.24 -22.23
CA PRO A 62 -24.77 -26.12 -22.32
C PRO A 62 -23.59 -25.45 -23.02
N ALA A 63 -22.42 -25.55 -22.39
CA ALA A 63 -21.13 -25.17 -22.96
C ALA A 63 -20.90 -25.90 -24.29
N ARG A 64 -20.77 -25.15 -25.39
CA ARG A 64 -20.24 -25.70 -26.64
C ARG A 64 -18.75 -25.95 -26.44
N ALA A 65 -18.36 -27.21 -26.60
CA ALA A 65 -16.97 -27.64 -26.68
C ALA A 65 -16.25 -26.83 -27.77
N ALA A 66 -15.22 -26.07 -27.37
CA ALA A 66 -14.23 -25.58 -28.31
C ALA A 66 -13.33 -26.77 -28.69
N ALA A 67 -13.50 -27.22 -29.94
CA ALA A 67 -12.65 -28.22 -30.55
C ALA A 67 -11.21 -27.70 -30.63
N SER A 68 -10.26 -28.54 -30.23
CA SER A 68 -8.85 -28.40 -30.54
C SER A 68 -8.65 -28.53 -32.05
N SER A 69 -8.27 -27.45 -32.72
CA SER A 69 -7.70 -27.52 -34.06
C SER A 69 -6.18 -27.59 -33.95
N ASP A 70 -5.67 -28.82 -33.89
CA ASP A 70 -4.33 -29.16 -34.37
C ASP A 70 -4.37 -29.00 -35.90
N GLU A 71 -3.76 -27.94 -36.43
CA GLU A 71 -3.34 -27.92 -37.83
C GLU A 71 -1.87 -27.47 -37.94
N PRO A 72 -1.03 -28.20 -38.70
CA PRO A 72 0.39 -27.94 -38.81
C PRO A 72 0.68 -26.78 -39.78
N ILE A 73 1.67 -25.97 -39.42
CA ILE A 73 2.25 -24.93 -40.29
C ILE A 73 2.95 -25.61 -41.49
N PRO A 74 2.54 -25.35 -42.74
CA PRO A 74 3.24 -25.86 -43.91
C PRO A 74 4.48 -25.01 -44.19
N GLY A 75 5.66 -25.63 -44.33
CA GLY A 75 6.77 -24.98 -45.06
C GLY A 75 8.19 -25.06 -44.51
N LEU A 76 8.54 -26.02 -43.64
CA LEU A 76 9.96 -26.31 -43.37
C LEU A 76 10.19 -27.83 -43.36
N GLY A 77 10.42 -28.37 -44.56
CA GLY A 77 11.06 -29.67 -44.73
C GLY A 77 12.57 -29.57 -44.51
N PRO A 78 13.26 -30.69 -44.23
CA PRO A 78 14.67 -30.73 -43.87
C PRO A 78 15.52 -30.70 -45.13
N GLU A 79 16.85 -30.69 -44.94
CA GLU A 79 17.89 -30.82 -45.96
C GLU A 79 18.08 -29.70 -47.00
N ASP A 80 18.80 -28.65 -46.58
CA ASP A 80 19.85 -28.05 -47.42
C ASP A 80 21.10 -27.79 -46.57
N GLY A 81 22.18 -28.46 -46.94
CA GLY A 81 23.41 -28.60 -46.17
C GLY A 81 24.22 -27.31 -46.04
N PHE A 82 24.77 -27.11 -44.84
CA PHE A 82 26.02 -26.39 -44.65
C PHE A 82 26.99 -27.33 -43.94
N GLY A 83 28.05 -27.69 -44.66
CA GLY A 83 29.04 -28.67 -44.25
C GLY A 83 29.77 -28.27 -42.97
N ALA A 84 30.12 -29.28 -42.18
CA ALA A 84 31.04 -29.17 -41.07
C ALA A 84 32.38 -28.57 -41.56
N PRO A 85 32.95 -27.56 -40.88
CA PRO A 85 34.27 -27.09 -41.22
C PRO A 85 35.30 -28.15 -40.80
N LEU A 86 36.17 -28.49 -41.74
CA LEU A 86 37.36 -29.29 -41.52
C LEU A 86 38.21 -28.64 -40.41
N MET A 87 38.61 -29.46 -39.44
CA MET A 87 39.52 -29.09 -38.35
C MET A 87 40.89 -28.70 -38.93
N GLY A 88 41.05 -27.42 -39.24
CA GLY A 88 42.34 -26.81 -39.55
C GLY A 88 43.07 -26.45 -38.26
N ALA A 89 44.33 -26.87 -38.15
CA ALA A 89 45.20 -26.52 -37.03
C ALA A 89 45.33 -24.99 -36.91
N VAL A 90 45.05 -24.46 -35.72
CA VAL A 90 45.22 -23.04 -35.40
C VAL A 90 46.72 -22.81 -35.15
N PRO A 91 47.38 -21.85 -35.84
CA PRO A 91 48.78 -21.56 -35.58
C PRO A 91 48.98 -21.01 -34.17
N GLU A 92 50.02 -21.47 -33.48
CA GLU A 92 50.45 -20.95 -32.18
C GLU A 92 50.73 -19.44 -32.30
N GLY A 93 49.88 -18.62 -31.69
CA GLY A 93 49.99 -17.15 -31.72
C GLY A 93 48.68 -16.39 -31.95
N ALA A 94 47.56 -17.07 -32.22
CA ALA A 94 46.27 -16.42 -32.31
C ALA A 94 45.76 -15.98 -30.93
N PHE A 95 45.78 -14.67 -30.66
CA PHE A 95 45.13 -14.07 -29.49
C PHE A 95 43.65 -14.45 -29.46
N SER A 96 43.24 -15.17 -28.42
CA SER A 96 41.84 -15.48 -28.16
C SER A 96 41.11 -14.18 -27.79
N LEU A 97 40.31 -13.66 -28.71
CA LEU A 97 39.28 -12.66 -28.39
C LEU A 97 38.11 -13.41 -27.75
N ALA A 98 38.32 -13.91 -26.52
CA ALA A 98 37.20 -14.34 -25.71
C ALA A 98 36.27 -13.12 -25.53
N PRO A 99 34.95 -13.28 -25.72
CA PRO A 99 34.01 -12.21 -25.40
C PRO A 99 34.19 -11.89 -23.92
N GLN A 100 34.81 -10.76 -23.64
CA GLN A 100 34.86 -10.17 -22.31
C GLN A 100 33.42 -9.78 -21.95
N TRP A 101 32.68 -10.75 -21.43
CA TRP A 101 31.49 -10.46 -20.65
C TRP A 101 31.97 -9.67 -19.45
N SER A 102 31.96 -8.36 -19.58
CA SER A 102 31.93 -7.47 -18.43
C SER A 102 30.75 -7.95 -17.60
N GLU A 103 31.01 -8.55 -16.44
CA GLU A 103 30.05 -8.66 -15.35
C GLU A 103 29.62 -7.25 -15.00
N ARG A 104 28.64 -6.72 -15.73
CA ARG A 104 28.00 -5.47 -15.40
C ARG A 104 27.20 -5.81 -14.15
N ALA A 105 27.79 -5.50 -12.98
CA ALA A 105 27.11 -5.51 -11.71
C ALA A 105 25.71 -4.90 -11.92
N PRO A 106 24.64 -5.50 -11.35
CA PRO A 106 23.29 -5.00 -11.52
C PRO A 106 23.30 -3.50 -11.17
N ARG A 107 22.98 -2.67 -12.16
CA ARG A 107 22.88 -1.24 -11.92
C ARG A 107 21.74 -1.05 -10.92
N PRO A 108 21.94 -0.31 -9.82
CA PRO A 108 20.82 0.05 -8.97
C PRO A 108 19.78 0.72 -9.86
N PHE A 109 18.55 0.21 -9.81
CA PHE A 109 17.44 0.82 -10.53
C PHE A 109 17.36 2.28 -10.10
N ALA A 110 17.49 3.19 -11.08
CA ALA A 110 17.59 4.63 -10.83
C ALA A 110 16.21 5.29 -10.60
N GLY A 111 15.14 4.48 -10.54
CA GLY A 111 13.77 4.92 -10.29
C GLY A 111 13.27 4.52 -8.91
N ILE A 112 12.22 5.21 -8.48
CA ILE A 112 11.46 4.82 -7.30
C ILE A 112 10.53 3.67 -7.73
N PRO A 113 10.54 2.51 -7.06
CA PRO A 113 9.65 1.42 -7.44
C PRO A 113 8.19 1.79 -7.16
N VAL A 114 7.30 1.38 -8.07
CA VAL A 114 5.85 1.47 -7.86
C VAL A 114 5.45 0.46 -6.80
N VAL A 115 4.67 0.88 -5.80
CA VAL A 115 4.23 0.01 -4.72
C VAL A 115 2.94 -0.68 -5.11
N VAL A 116 2.92 -2.00 -4.96
CA VAL A 116 1.72 -2.82 -5.17
C VAL A 116 1.40 -3.54 -3.88
N GLU A 117 0.29 -3.20 -3.25
CA GLU A 117 -0.18 -3.81 -2.01
C GLU A 117 -1.33 -4.77 -2.32
N LEU A 118 -1.15 -6.06 -2.07
CA LEU A 118 -2.23 -7.06 -2.12
C LEU A 118 -2.75 -7.32 -0.71
N PHE A 119 -4.04 -7.13 -0.50
CA PHE A 119 -4.76 -7.62 0.67
C PHE A 119 -5.36 -8.99 0.36
N THR A 120 -4.90 -10.00 1.09
CA THR A 120 -5.19 -11.43 0.83
C THR A 120 -5.48 -12.17 2.14
N ALA A 121 -5.99 -13.39 2.05
CA ALA A 121 -6.12 -14.28 3.19
C ALA A 121 -6.13 -15.73 2.72
N GLN A 122 -5.52 -16.63 3.50
CA GLN A 122 -5.52 -18.07 3.19
C GLN A 122 -6.93 -18.66 3.05
N GLY A 123 -7.88 -18.18 3.86
CA GLY A 123 -9.28 -18.63 3.85
C GLY A 123 -10.11 -18.13 2.67
N CYS A 124 -9.60 -17.20 1.86
CA CYS A 124 -10.30 -16.63 0.71
C CYS A 124 -10.05 -17.49 -0.55
N SER A 125 -11.10 -18.10 -1.11
CA SER A 125 -10.97 -19.02 -2.26
C SER A 125 -10.55 -18.38 -3.58
N THR A 126 -10.80 -17.07 -3.73
CA THR A 126 -10.44 -16.31 -4.93
C THR A 126 -9.04 -15.71 -4.87
N CYS A 127 -8.42 -15.68 -3.68
CA CYS A 127 -7.12 -15.08 -3.43
C CYS A 127 -5.91 -15.76 -4.09
N PRO A 128 -5.86 -17.12 -4.25
CA PRO A 128 -4.69 -17.78 -4.83
C PRO A 128 -4.26 -17.26 -6.21
N ALA A 129 -5.21 -16.80 -7.04
CA ALA A 129 -4.89 -16.21 -8.34
C ALA A 129 -4.19 -14.84 -8.22
N ALA A 130 -4.58 -14.03 -7.23
CA ALA A 130 -3.94 -12.75 -6.94
C ALA A 130 -2.57 -12.95 -6.25
N ASP A 131 -2.44 -13.94 -5.36
CA ASP A 131 -1.16 -14.30 -4.73
C ASP A 131 -0.12 -14.71 -5.79
N ALA A 132 -0.52 -15.54 -6.77
CA ALA A 132 0.33 -15.92 -7.89
C ALA A 132 0.75 -14.71 -8.74
N MET A 133 -0.16 -13.75 -8.97
CA MET A 133 0.17 -12.53 -9.70
C MET A 133 1.21 -11.68 -8.97
N ILE A 134 1.07 -11.51 -7.64
CA ILE A 134 2.08 -10.82 -6.82
C ILE A 134 3.40 -11.56 -6.86
N ALA A 135 3.38 -12.90 -6.85
CA ALA A 135 4.60 -13.68 -6.93
C ALA A 135 5.39 -13.44 -8.21
N ASP A 136 4.70 -13.26 -9.35
CA ASP A 136 5.33 -13.01 -10.65
C ASP A 136 6.00 -11.62 -10.74
N ILE A 137 5.54 -10.64 -9.96
CA ILE A 137 6.10 -9.27 -9.96
C ILE A 137 6.98 -8.98 -8.75
N ALA A 138 7.07 -9.88 -7.77
CA ALA A 138 7.78 -9.66 -6.50
C ALA A 138 9.27 -9.35 -6.67
N ASP A 139 9.90 -9.93 -7.70
CA ASP A 139 11.33 -9.80 -7.99
C ASP A 139 11.65 -8.67 -8.99
N ARG A 140 10.63 -7.95 -9.48
CA ARG A 140 10.85 -6.81 -10.37
C ARG A 140 11.53 -5.66 -9.63
N PRO A 141 12.63 -5.09 -10.16
CA PRO A 141 13.35 -4.01 -9.49
C PRO A 141 12.55 -2.70 -9.45
N ASP A 142 11.63 -2.51 -10.40
CA ASP A 142 10.78 -1.33 -10.57
C ASP A 142 9.43 -1.42 -9.85
N VAL A 143 9.14 -2.54 -9.17
CA VAL A 143 7.89 -2.75 -8.43
C VAL A 143 8.18 -3.26 -7.04
N LEU A 144 7.68 -2.62 -5.99
CA LEU A 144 7.67 -3.13 -4.62
C LEU A 144 6.32 -3.78 -4.33
N ALA A 145 6.21 -5.08 -4.61
CA ALA A 145 5.01 -5.85 -4.31
C ALA A 145 5.02 -6.29 -2.83
N LEU A 146 3.89 -6.14 -2.12
CA LEU A 146 3.73 -6.43 -0.69
C LEU A 146 2.43 -7.20 -0.46
N GLY A 147 2.51 -8.35 0.22
CA GLY A 147 1.36 -9.16 0.62
C GLY A 147 0.92 -8.87 2.05
N TRP A 148 -0.30 -8.39 2.22
CA TRP A 148 -0.92 -8.02 3.49
C TRP A 148 -2.02 -9.03 3.83
N HIS A 149 -1.73 -9.94 4.76
CA HIS A 149 -2.69 -10.96 5.17
C HIS A 149 -3.67 -10.39 6.19
N VAL A 150 -4.96 -10.39 5.86
CA VAL A 150 -6.03 -9.84 6.70
C VAL A 150 -6.65 -10.92 7.59
N ASP A 151 -7.14 -10.52 8.77
CA ASP A 151 -7.60 -11.45 9.81
C ASP A 151 -9.10 -11.77 9.78
N TYR A 152 -9.91 -11.00 9.05
CA TYR A 152 -11.36 -11.16 9.05
C TYR A 152 -11.86 -12.40 8.32
N TRP A 153 -10.99 -13.28 7.81
CA TRP A 153 -11.36 -14.60 7.28
C TRP A 153 -11.09 -15.75 8.28
N ASP A 154 -10.36 -15.50 9.36
CA ASP A 154 -9.90 -16.56 10.28
C ASP A 154 -11.06 -17.25 11.02
N TYR A 155 -12.21 -16.59 11.11
CA TYR A 155 -13.42 -17.16 11.71
C TYR A 155 -13.95 -18.40 10.96
N LEU A 156 -13.51 -18.63 9.71
CA LEU A 156 -13.89 -19.81 8.90
C LEU A 156 -13.14 -21.10 9.27
N GLY A 157 -12.33 -21.09 10.34
CA GLY A 157 -11.77 -22.29 10.96
C GLY A 157 -10.40 -22.73 10.45
N SER A 158 -9.76 -21.94 9.58
CA SER A 158 -8.37 -22.14 9.14
C SER A 158 -7.60 -20.82 9.29
N PRO A 159 -7.08 -20.52 10.50
CA PRO A 159 -6.39 -19.26 10.76
C PRO A 159 -5.17 -19.10 9.87
N ASP A 160 -5.04 -17.95 9.22
CA ASP A 160 -3.86 -17.59 8.44
C ASP A 160 -2.72 -17.19 9.40
N GLY A 161 -1.59 -17.90 9.37
CA GLY A 161 -0.46 -17.63 10.27
C GLY A 161 0.18 -16.24 10.09
N TYR A 162 -0.05 -15.61 8.94
CA TYR A 162 0.45 -14.27 8.62
C TYR A 162 -0.60 -13.19 8.79
N ALA A 163 -1.87 -13.54 9.06
CA ALA A 163 -2.91 -12.56 9.31
C ALA A 163 -2.58 -11.67 10.51
N ARG A 164 -2.84 -10.37 10.37
CA ARG A 164 -2.66 -9.38 11.43
C ARG A 164 -3.83 -8.38 11.43
N PRO A 165 -4.39 -8.01 12.60
CA PRO A 165 -5.42 -6.98 12.69
C PRO A 165 -5.01 -5.64 12.09
N ASP A 166 -3.73 -5.26 12.21
CA ASP A 166 -3.21 -4.01 11.66
C ASP A 166 -3.26 -3.97 10.13
N HIS A 167 -3.22 -5.12 9.45
CA HIS A 167 -3.39 -5.20 7.99
C HIS A 167 -4.84 -4.90 7.61
N THR A 168 -5.81 -5.48 8.34
CA THR A 168 -7.23 -5.17 8.20
C THR A 168 -7.50 -3.68 8.45
N VAL A 169 -6.90 -3.10 9.49
CA VAL A 169 -7.03 -1.65 9.79
C VAL A 169 -6.45 -0.81 8.64
N ARG A 170 -5.30 -1.19 8.06
CA ARG A 170 -4.72 -0.50 6.90
C ARG A 170 -5.68 -0.54 5.71
N GLN A 171 -6.28 -1.69 5.42
CA GLN A 171 -7.25 -1.85 4.33
C GLN A 171 -8.52 -1.02 4.56
N GLN A 172 -9.08 -1.07 5.78
CA GLN A 172 -10.23 -0.25 6.17
C GLN A 172 -9.91 1.25 6.03
N GLY A 173 -8.67 1.65 6.32
CA GLY A 173 -8.19 3.01 6.08
C GLY A 173 -8.29 3.42 4.61
N TYR A 174 -7.89 2.54 3.68
CA TYR A 174 -8.04 2.77 2.25
C TYR A 174 -9.51 2.82 1.81
N ALA A 175 -10.33 1.85 2.24
CA ALA A 175 -11.76 1.84 1.97
C ALA A 175 -12.43 3.16 2.43
N ALA A 176 -12.10 3.62 3.65
CA ALA A 176 -12.59 4.88 4.18
C ALA A 176 -12.09 6.10 3.39
N ALA A 177 -10.87 6.08 2.84
CA ALA A 177 -10.35 7.14 2.00
C ALA A 177 -11.08 7.21 0.64
N ALA A 178 -11.38 6.05 0.06
CA ALA A 178 -12.12 5.90 -1.19
C ALA A 178 -13.64 6.13 -1.05
N GLY A 179 -14.17 6.12 0.18
CA GLY A 179 -15.62 6.23 0.43
C GLY A 179 -16.36 4.90 0.22
N GLU A 180 -15.63 3.78 0.24
CA GLU A 180 -16.18 2.44 0.18
C GLU A 180 -16.86 2.07 1.50
N ARG A 181 -17.83 1.16 1.45
CA ARG A 181 -18.63 0.76 2.63
C ARG A 181 -18.09 -0.48 3.35
N GLY A 182 -17.06 -1.11 2.81
CA GLY A 182 -16.49 -2.35 3.36
C GLY A 182 -15.21 -2.73 2.65
N VAL A 183 -14.53 -3.73 3.22
CA VAL A 183 -13.31 -4.32 2.68
C VAL A 183 -13.60 -5.69 2.07
N TYR A 184 -12.77 -6.12 1.13
CA TYR A 184 -12.91 -7.39 0.43
C TYR A 184 -11.53 -7.95 0.06
N THR A 185 -11.44 -9.24 -0.21
CA THR A 185 -10.23 -9.84 -0.78
C THR A 185 -10.56 -10.71 -2.00
N PRO A 186 -9.63 -10.85 -2.95
CA PRO A 186 -8.38 -10.09 -3.03
C PRO A 186 -8.64 -8.63 -3.43
N GLN A 187 -7.89 -7.72 -2.83
CA GLN A 187 -7.86 -6.30 -3.21
C GLN A 187 -6.41 -5.91 -3.49
N ILE A 188 -6.16 -5.29 -4.65
CA ILE A 188 -4.83 -4.79 -5.02
C ILE A 188 -4.87 -3.27 -5.04
N LEU A 189 -3.90 -2.61 -4.40
CA LEU A 189 -3.70 -1.18 -4.46
C LEU A 189 -2.35 -0.85 -5.10
N VAL A 190 -2.35 0.13 -6.00
CA VAL A 190 -1.16 0.66 -6.68
C VAL A 190 -0.89 2.07 -6.16
N ASP A 191 0.33 2.28 -5.63
CA ASP A 191 0.80 3.49 -4.95
C ASP A 191 -0.24 4.11 -3.98
N GLY A 192 -0.99 3.24 -3.28
CA GLY A 192 -1.98 3.63 -2.28
C GLY A 192 -3.12 4.51 -2.79
N SER A 193 -3.39 4.52 -4.10
CA SER A 193 -4.38 5.42 -4.71
C SER A 193 -5.31 4.75 -5.71
N ASP A 194 -4.80 3.90 -6.60
CA ASP A 194 -5.62 3.17 -7.57
C ASP A 194 -5.85 1.73 -7.07
N THR A 195 -7.07 1.22 -7.25
CA THR A 195 -7.45 -0.14 -6.79
C THR A 195 -7.85 -1.02 -7.96
N LEU A 196 -7.53 -2.31 -7.85
CA LEU A 196 -8.04 -3.37 -8.72
C LEU A 196 -8.76 -4.41 -7.88
N ILE A 197 -9.88 -4.90 -8.42
CA ILE A 197 -10.64 -6.01 -7.84
C ILE A 197 -10.22 -7.29 -8.56
N GLY A 198 -9.87 -8.32 -7.79
CA GLY A 198 -9.54 -9.61 -8.38
C GLY A 198 -8.15 -9.67 -9.03
N ALA A 199 -7.97 -10.70 -9.86
CA ALA A 199 -6.70 -11.02 -10.51
C ALA A 199 -6.68 -10.59 -11.98
N ASP A 200 -6.74 -9.28 -12.26
CA ASP A 200 -6.53 -8.71 -13.60
C ASP A 200 -5.06 -8.31 -13.84
N ARG A 201 -4.30 -9.19 -14.51
CA ARG A 201 -2.88 -8.97 -14.77
C ARG A 201 -2.63 -7.81 -15.73
N SER A 202 -3.43 -7.72 -16.79
CA SER A 202 -3.31 -6.64 -17.78
C SER A 202 -3.58 -5.29 -17.15
N GLY A 203 -4.65 -5.18 -16.35
CA GLY A 203 -4.97 -3.97 -15.60
C GLY A 203 -3.87 -3.59 -14.61
N LEU A 204 -3.33 -4.56 -13.87
CA LEU A 204 -2.23 -4.30 -12.94
C LEU A 204 -0.98 -3.77 -13.65
N MET A 205 -0.59 -4.39 -14.75
CA MET A 205 0.57 -3.96 -15.52
C MET A 205 0.37 -2.56 -16.13
N ALA A 206 -0.84 -2.25 -16.58
CA ALA A 206 -1.17 -0.93 -17.10
C ALA A 206 -1.10 0.16 -16.00
N LEU A 207 -1.60 -0.14 -14.79
CA LEU A 207 -1.47 0.78 -13.65
C LEU A 207 -0.01 0.96 -13.24
N ILE A 208 0.77 -0.12 -13.16
CA ILE A 208 2.20 -0.02 -12.83
C ILE A 208 2.92 0.89 -13.82
N GLU A 209 2.69 0.72 -15.12
CA GLU A 209 3.31 1.55 -16.15
C GLU A 209 2.85 3.03 -16.04
N ASP A 210 1.55 3.26 -15.84
CA ASP A 210 1.02 4.60 -15.66
C ASP A 210 1.68 5.32 -14.47
N HIS A 211 1.74 4.68 -13.31
CA HIS A 211 2.38 5.25 -12.11
C HIS A 211 3.88 5.45 -12.29
N ALA A 212 4.58 4.49 -12.89
CA ALA A 212 6.01 4.59 -13.18
C ALA A 212 6.36 5.77 -14.12
N SER A 213 5.43 6.14 -15.00
CA SER A 213 5.60 7.25 -15.93
C SER A 213 5.42 8.65 -15.29
N ARG A 214 4.83 8.72 -14.10
CA ARG A 214 4.55 9.99 -13.41
C ARG A 214 5.85 10.60 -12.85
N PRO A 215 6.07 11.91 -12.98
CA PRO A 215 7.22 12.56 -12.37
C PRO A 215 7.23 12.37 -10.84
N PRO A 216 8.35 11.93 -10.22
CA PRO A 216 8.37 11.61 -8.80
C PRO A 216 8.22 12.88 -7.94
N ALA A 217 7.25 12.90 -7.04
CA ALA A 217 7.01 14.04 -6.14
C ALA A 217 8.13 14.20 -5.09
N ILE A 218 8.75 13.10 -4.68
CA ILE A 218 9.85 13.04 -3.74
C ILE A 218 11.07 12.42 -4.44
N MET A 219 12.24 13.01 -4.28
CA MET A 219 13.50 12.31 -4.52
C MET A 219 13.88 11.54 -3.26
N ALA A 220 14.12 10.24 -3.40
CA ALA A 220 14.41 9.36 -2.28
C ALA A 220 15.70 8.58 -2.57
N SER A 221 16.57 8.45 -1.57
CA SER A 221 17.74 7.59 -1.66
C SER A 221 18.04 6.97 -0.31
N ALA A 222 18.58 5.75 -0.35
CA ALA A 222 19.10 5.04 0.81
C ALA A 222 20.58 4.74 0.57
N THR A 223 21.41 5.06 1.54
CA THR A 223 22.83 4.67 1.55
C THR A 223 23.08 3.81 2.78
N ARG A 224 23.73 2.66 2.60
CA ARG A 224 24.10 1.81 3.73
C ARG A 224 25.06 2.57 4.66
N ALA A 225 24.79 2.51 5.96
CA ALA A 225 25.58 3.11 7.03
C ALA A 225 25.87 2.07 8.11
N GLU A 226 26.74 2.37 9.06
CA GLU A 226 27.02 1.46 10.18
C GLU A 226 25.75 1.17 10.98
N GLY A 227 25.35 -0.12 11.05
CA GLY A 227 24.16 -0.56 11.76
C GLY A 227 22.82 -0.34 11.03
N GLY A 228 22.82 0.06 9.76
CA GLY A 228 21.58 0.22 8.98
C GLY A 228 21.71 1.13 7.75
N TYR A 229 20.84 2.13 7.64
CA TYR A 229 20.69 2.98 6.45
C TYR A 229 20.57 4.46 6.79
N GLN A 230 21.26 5.30 6.04
CA GLN A 230 20.97 6.72 5.94
C GLN A 230 19.98 6.95 4.80
N ILE A 231 18.85 7.58 5.10
CA ILE A 231 17.78 7.87 4.16
C ILE A 231 17.74 9.37 3.93
N ASP A 232 17.74 9.77 2.66
CA ASP A 232 17.63 11.15 2.23
C ASP A 232 16.34 11.30 1.39
N LEU A 233 15.42 12.13 1.88
CA LEU A 233 14.14 12.45 1.24
C LEU A 233 14.08 13.94 0.91
N THR A 234 13.86 14.28 -0.35
CA THR A 234 13.78 15.68 -0.82
C THR A 234 12.50 15.91 -1.59
N PRO A 235 11.61 16.83 -1.16
CA PRO A 235 10.38 17.12 -1.87
C PRO A 235 10.68 18.02 -3.06
N ARG A 236 10.14 17.70 -4.24
CA ARG A 236 10.30 18.57 -5.43
C ARG A 236 9.47 19.85 -5.36
N ALA A 237 8.38 19.81 -4.60
CA ALA A 237 7.53 20.94 -4.26
C ALA A 237 6.96 20.73 -2.85
N ALA A 238 6.47 21.81 -2.21
CA ALA A 238 5.82 21.67 -0.91
C ALA A 238 4.56 20.80 -1.03
N ILE A 239 4.42 19.80 -0.15
CA ILE A 239 3.27 18.88 -0.13
C ILE A 239 2.37 19.22 1.05
N PRO A 240 1.18 19.82 0.81
CA PRO A 240 0.24 20.16 1.88
C PRO A 240 -0.21 18.93 2.66
N GLY A 241 -0.36 19.08 3.98
CA GLY A 241 -0.72 17.98 4.89
C GLY A 241 0.46 17.11 5.34
N GLY A 242 1.64 17.27 4.72
CA GLY A 242 2.82 16.48 5.05
C GLY A 242 2.68 15.00 4.68
N LEU A 243 3.68 14.22 5.09
CA LEU A 243 3.86 12.81 4.76
C LEU A 243 4.21 12.03 6.02
N GLN A 244 3.97 10.73 5.99
CA GLN A 244 4.54 9.77 6.91
C GLN A 244 5.62 8.96 6.22
N VAL A 245 6.67 8.67 6.96
CA VAL A 245 7.66 7.67 6.58
C VAL A 245 7.35 6.41 7.38
N LEU A 246 7.01 5.34 6.68
CA LEU A 246 6.65 4.04 7.23
C LEU A 246 7.78 3.05 6.95
N LEU A 247 8.26 2.36 7.98
CA LEU A 247 9.12 1.18 7.83
C LEU A 247 8.23 -0.05 7.72
N ILE A 248 8.41 -0.80 6.63
CA ILE A 248 7.74 -2.07 6.36
C ILE A 248 8.76 -3.18 6.54
N ARG A 249 8.38 -4.21 7.30
CA ARG A 249 9.13 -5.44 7.51
C ARG A 249 8.37 -6.58 6.85
N TYR A 250 9.04 -7.33 5.98
CA TYR A 250 8.40 -8.38 5.22
C TYR A 250 9.29 -9.60 5.02
N LEU A 251 8.68 -10.78 4.95
CA LEU A 251 9.36 -12.02 4.62
C LEU A 251 9.41 -12.18 3.10
N PRO A 252 10.56 -12.58 2.51
CA PRO A 252 10.72 -12.66 1.06
C PRO A 252 9.79 -13.70 0.41
N SER A 253 9.64 -14.87 1.04
CA SER A 253 8.79 -15.94 0.53
C SER A 253 8.46 -16.98 1.61
N ARG A 254 7.26 -17.53 1.58
CA ARG A 254 6.88 -18.73 2.34
C ARG A 254 5.96 -19.60 1.49
N GLU A 255 6.25 -20.90 1.43
CA GLU A 255 5.30 -21.88 0.92
C GLU A 255 4.42 -22.36 2.08
N VAL A 256 3.11 -22.40 1.83
CA VAL A 256 2.13 -22.83 2.83
C VAL A 256 1.26 -23.92 2.24
N ASP A 257 1.24 -25.07 2.91
CA ASP A 257 0.30 -26.15 2.64
C ASP A 257 -1.02 -25.87 3.39
N VAL A 258 -2.09 -25.64 2.65
CA VAL A 258 -3.38 -25.25 3.23
C VAL A 258 -4.11 -26.48 3.75
N GLY A 259 -4.21 -26.60 5.08
CA GLY A 259 -4.78 -27.78 5.75
C GLY A 259 -6.31 -27.83 5.82
N ALA A 260 -7.00 -26.69 5.70
CA ALA A 260 -8.44 -26.57 5.89
C ALA A 260 -9.07 -25.41 5.10
N GLY A 261 -10.40 -25.37 5.03
CA GLY A 261 -11.17 -24.37 4.27
C GLY A 261 -11.31 -24.72 2.78
N GLU A 262 -11.83 -23.77 1.99
CA GLU A 262 -12.10 -23.94 0.56
C GLU A 262 -10.83 -24.20 -0.26
N ASN A 263 -9.67 -23.73 0.23
CA ASN A 263 -8.36 -23.91 -0.39
C ASN A 263 -7.61 -25.18 0.07
N ARG A 264 -8.25 -26.07 0.84
CA ARG A 264 -7.60 -27.27 1.41
C ARG A 264 -6.90 -28.12 0.34
N GLY A 265 -5.68 -28.56 0.67
CA GLY A 265 -4.85 -29.41 -0.18
C GLY A 265 -4.05 -28.65 -1.24
N ARG A 266 -4.21 -27.32 -1.33
CA ARG A 266 -3.36 -26.47 -2.16
C ARG A 266 -2.07 -26.13 -1.43
N ARG A 267 -1.00 -25.98 -2.20
CA ARG A 267 0.23 -25.32 -1.77
C ARG A 267 0.27 -23.94 -2.40
N ILE A 268 0.40 -22.91 -1.57
CA ILE A 268 0.43 -21.52 -2.01
C ILE A 268 1.80 -20.93 -1.70
N LEU A 269 2.41 -20.27 -2.69
CA LEU A 269 3.62 -19.49 -2.51
C LEU A 269 3.23 -18.04 -2.23
N TYR A 270 3.43 -17.60 -0.99
CA TYR A 270 3.32 -16.20 -0.64
C TYR A 270 4.67 -15.50 -0.82
N ARG A 271 4.66 -14.29 -1.39
CA ARG A 271 5.84 -13.47 -1.65
C ARG A 271 5.71 -12.12 -0.97
N ASN A 272 6.83 -11.61 -0.46
CA ASN A 272 6.93 -10.31 0.22
C ASN A 272 5.83 -10.09 1.29
N ILE A 273 5.72 -11.06 2.20
CA ILE A 273 4.67 -11.14 3.23
C ILE A 273 4.96 -10.09 4.30
N VAL A 274 4.10 -9.09 4.44
CA VAL A 274 4.28 -8.06 5.47
C VAL A 274 4.04 -8.68 6.84
N ILE A 275 4.99 -8.45 7.74
CA ILE A 275 4.95 -8.93 9.13
C ILE A 275 5.10 -7.80 10.16
N GLY A 276 5.35 -6.57 9.70
CA GLY A 276 5.39 -5.40 10.55
C GLY A 276 5.33 -4.09 9.77
N MET A 277 4.68 -3.09 10.37
CA MET A 277 4.57 -1.73 9.86
C MET A 277 4.75 -0.74 11.02
N GLU A 278 5.67 0.21 10.86
CA GLU A 278 5.98 1.21 11.89
C GLU A 278 6.06 2.60 11.27
N THR A 279 5.48 3.62 11.94
CA THR A 279 5.74 5.01 11.55
C THR A 279 7.07 5.48 12.17
N VAL A 280 8.09 5.65 11.34
CA VAL A 280 9.41 6.13 11.79
C VAL A 280 9.53 7.66 11.78
N SER A 281 8.71 8.35 10.98
CA SER A 281 8.69 9.82 10.98
C SER A 281 7.36 10.38 10.48
N ARG A 282 6.99 11.55 11.01
CA ARG A 282 5.96 12.44 10.44
C ARG A 282 6.68 13.67 9.90
N TRP A 283 6.60 13.86 8.59
CA TRP A 283 7.40 14.82 7.85
C TRP A 283 6.52 15.90 7.24
N PRO A 284 6.69 17.18 7.58
CA PRO A 284 5.93 18.27 6.96
C PRO A 284 6.16 18.44 5.44
N ALA A 285 7.19 17.79 4.87
CA ALA A 285 7.51 17.83 3.44
C ALA A 285 7.67 19.24 2.85
N ARG A 286 8.21 20.18 3.65
CA ARG A 286 8.56 21.55 3.24
C ARG A 286 10.04 21.74 2.95
N THR A 287 10.87 20.91 3.57
CA THR A 287 12.34 20.90 3.45
C THR A 287 12.82 19.45 3.40
N PRO A 288 14.03 19.18 2.86
CA PRO A 288 14.62 17.84 2.90
C PRO A 288 14.63 17.24 4.31
N LEU A 289 14.49 15.92 4.37
CA LEU A 289 14.56 15.11 5.59
C LEU A 289 15.67 14.07 5.43
N ARG A 290 16.54 14.00 6.45
CA ARG A 290 17.52 12.92 6.60
C ARG A 290 17.16 12.09 7.83
N LEU A 291 17.13 10.77 7.67
CA LEU A 291 16.87 9.81 8.75
C LEU A 291 17.99 8.77 8.80
N THR A 292 18.31 8.30 10.00
CA THR A 292 19.11 7.10 10.19
C THR A 292 18.20 6.00 10.68
N LEU A 293 18.08 4.94 9.90
CA LEU A 293 17.30 3.76 10.25
C LEU A 293 18.23 2.64 10.67
N ARG A 294 17.99 2.11 11.86
CA ARG A 294 18.64 0.89 12.32
C ARG A 294 17.76 -0.28 11.93
N THR A 295 18.25 -1.11 11.02
CA THR A 295 17.60 -2.38 10.65
C THR A 295 18.14 -3.54 11.48
N GLU A 296 19.27 -3.34 12.16
CA GLU A 296 19.88 -4.30 13.07
C GLU A 296 19.15 -4.29 14.44
N GLY A 297 18.17 -5.18 14.56
CA GLY A 297 17.72 -5.75 15.82
C GLY A 297 17.86 -7.27 15.66
N GLY A 298 18.50 -7.95 16.62
CA GLY A 298 18.74 -9.39 16.53
C GLY A 298 17.43 -10.12 16.20
N ALA A 299 17.50 -11.06 15.25
CA ALA A 299 16.31 -11.82 14.88
C ALA A 299 15.66 -12.44 16.12
N ASP A 300 14.36 -12.25 16.22
CA ASP A 300 13.54 -12.81 17.29
C ASP A 300 12.34 -13.53 16.68
N ALA A 301 11.42 -14.00 17.53
CA ALA A 301 10.23 -14.69 17.06
C ALA A 301 9.30 -13.79 16.22
N ALA A 302 9.37 -12.47 16.36
CA ALA A 302 8.56 -11.52 15.60
C ALA A 302 9.18 -11.19 14.24
N TYR A 303 10.51 -11.09 14.17
CA TYR A 303 11.26 -10.76 12.95
C TYR A 303 12.37 -11.80 12.67
N PRO A 304 12.08 -12.81 11.83
CA PRO A 304 13.08 -13.81 11.42
C PRO A 304 14.31 -13.20 10.74
N LEU A 305 15.41 -13.95 10.69
CA LEU A 305 16.69 -13.50 10.10
C LEU A 305 16.60 -13.06 8.65
N ASP A 306 15.66 -13.61 7.88
CA ASP A 306 15.44 -13.26 6.47
C ASP A 306 14.45 -12.10 6.27
N THR A 307 14.07 -11.40 7.35
CA THR A 307 13.22 -10.21 7.27
C THR A 307 13.89 -9.14 6.43
N ARG A 308 13.17 -8.71 5.38
CA ARG A 308 13.54 -7.58 4.53
C ARG A 308 12.82 -6.32 4.94
N HIS A 309 13.36 -5.18 4.52
CA HIS A 309 12.89 -3.87 4.88
C HIS A 309 12.60 -3.01 3.65
N ALA A 310 11.52 -2.26 3.74
CA ALA A 310 11.22 -1.19 2.79
C ALA A 310 10.74 0.06 3.53
N LEU A 311 10.88 1.21 2.89
CA LEU A 311 10.26 2.45 3.33
C LEU A 311 9.16 2.83 2.38
N LEU A 312 8.03 3.27 2.93
CA LEU A 312 6.97 3.95 2.19
C LEU A 312 6.88 5.39 2.69
N VAL A 313 6.89 6.35 1.77
CA VAL A 313 6.67 7.77 2.04
C VAL A 313 5.26 8.10 1.59
N GLN A 314 4.33 8.09 2.54
CA GLN A 314 2.90 8.06 2.26
C GLN A 314 2.19 9.34 2.75
N GLN A 315 1.32 9.90 1.92
CA GLN A 315 0.46 11.00 2.31
C GLN A 315 -0.70 10.49 3.17
N ARG A 316 -1.16 11.32 4.11
CA ARG A 316 -2.37 11.03 4.90
C ARG A 316 -3.55 11.83 4.39
N ILE A 317 -4.68 11.16 4.18
CA ILE A 317 -5.95 11.78 3.83
C ILE A 317 -6.71 12.05 5.13
N ARG A 318 -7.25 13.28 5.28
CA ARG A 318 -7.98 13.73 6.47
C ARG A 318 -7.23 13.48 7.80
N SER A 319 -5.90 13.55 7.75
CA SER A 319 -4.95 13.35 8.87
C SER A 319 -4.81 11.91 9.39
N ASP A 320 -5.75 11.00 9.11
CA ASP A 320 -5.77 9.67 9.72
C ASP A 320 -5.86 8.48 8.74
N ARG A 321 -6.17 8.69 7.45
CA ARG A 321 -6.30 7.59 6.47
C ARG A 321 -5.06 7.46 5.59
N PRO A 322 -4.65 6.24 5.20
CA PRO A 322 -3.63 6.08 4.18
C PRO A 322 -4.11 6.71 2.86
N GLY A 323 -3.18 7.32 2.14
CA GLY A 323 -3.40 7.93 0.83
C GLY A 323 -2.26 7.58 -0.12
N PRO A 324 -2.01 8.42 -1.13
CA PRO A 324 -0.98 8.15 -2.13
C PRO A 324 0.41 7.91 -1.51
N ILE A 325 1.09 6.88 -1.99
CA ILE A 325 2.50 6.64 -1.72
C ILE A 325 3.31 7.42 -2.76
N LEU A 326 4.15 8.33 -2.30
CA LEU A 326 4.88 9.28 -3.17
C LEU A 326 6.35 8.90 -3.37
N ALA A 327 6.86 8.01 -2.53
CA ALA A 327 8.13 7.33 -2.74
C ALA A 327 8.17 6.02 -1.97
N ALA A 328 8.97 5.08 -2.48
CA ALA A 328 9.35 3.87 -1.77
C ALA A 328 10.84 3.57 -1.96
N LEU A 329 11.43 2.87 -0.99
CA LEU A 329 12.81 2.39 -1.04
C LEU A 329 12.86 0.96 -0.55
N ARG A 330 13.47 0.05 -1.32
CA ARG A 330 13.98 -1.22 -0.79
C ARG A 330 15.29 -0.94 -0.08
N LEU A 331 15.49 -1.52 1.10
CA LEU A 331 16.72 -1.35 1.85
C LEU A 331 17.66 -2.55 1.66
N ASP A 332 17.15 -3.76 1.55
CA ASP A 332 17.92 -5.01 1.45
C ASP A 332 18.04 -5.56 0.03
#